data_AF-A0A2M7IR88-F1
#
_entry.id   AF-A0A2M7IR88-F1
#
_cell.length_a   1.000
_cell.length_b   1.000
_cell.length_c   1.000
_cell.angle_alpha   90.00
_cell.angle_beta   90.00
_cell.angle_gamma   90.00
#
_symmetry.space_group_name_H-M   'P 1'
#
loop_
_entity.id
_entity.type
_entity.pdbx_description
1 polymer ?
#
loop_
_entity_poly.entity_id
_entity_poly.type
_entity_poly.pdbx_seq_one_letter_code
_entity_poly.pdbx_strand_id
1 'polypeptide(L)'
;MKKSVLFGMILGLMMILAKPIAAQDHGFGLGLVVGEPTGLSAKLWTSRINAFDFGLGVAVGGDRISHDNYYYNGESRLHFHMDYLWHSFSAINSSERFPLYYGIGGRYNSGGGYDGSLGVRGVFGIAWLPRATPI
;
A
#
# COMPACT_ATOMS: atom_id res chain seq x y z
N MET A 1 17.34 30.65 -3.22
CA MET A 1 17.47 30.11 -4.59
C MET A 1 18.47 28.96 -4.74
N LYS A 2 19.63 28.93 -4.04
CA LYS A 2 20.62 27.83 -4.18
C LYS A 2 20.23 26.50 -3.51
N LYS A 3 19.51 26.53 -2.38
CA LYS A 3 19.18 25.33 -1.58
C LYS A 3 18.07 24.46 -2.22
N SER A 4 17.09 25.09 -2.85
CA SER A 4 15.98 24.40 -3.53
C SER A 4 16.41 23.71 -4.82
N VAL A 5 17.33 24.32 -5.58
CA VAL A 5 17.95 23.69 -6.76
C VAL A 5 18.84 22.52 -6.35
N LEU A 6 19.66 22.67 -5.31
CA LEU A 6 20.48 21.59 -4.78
C LEU A 6 19.62 20.41 -4.27
N PHE A 7 18.50 20.70 -3.59
CA PHE A 7 17.56 19.68 -3.16
C PHE A 7 16.94 18.93 -4.34
N GLY A 8 16.52 19.64 -5.39
CA GLY A 8 16.02 19.02 -6.62
C GLY A 8 17.07 18.15 -7.32
N MET A 9 18.32 18.60 -7.36
CA MET A 9 19.43 17.80 -7.93
C MET A 9 19.73 16.55 -7.11
N ILE A 10 19.70 16.63 -5.78
CA ILE A 10 19.87 15.47 -4.88
C ILE A 10 18.73 14.48 -5.08
N LEU A 11 17.48 14.95 -5.13
CA LEU A 11 16.31 14.11 -5.34
C LEU A 11 16.36 13.41 -6.71
N GLY A 12 16.71 14.15 -7.78
CA GLY A 12 16.92 13.58 -9.11
C GLY A 12 18.05 12.55 -9.15
N LEU A 13 19.17 12.83 -8.46
CA LEU A 13 20.30 11.89 -8.36
C LEU A 13 19.92 10.62 -7.59
N MET A 14 19.13 10.72 -6.52
CA MET A 14 18.62 9.56 -5.78
C MET A 14 17.69 8.69 -6.63
N MET A 15 16.87 9.30 -7.50
CA MET A 15 16.03 8.54 -8.46
C MET A 15 16.87 7.82 -9.51
N ILE A 16 17.96 8.43 -9.99
CA ILE A 16 18.88 7.81 -10.98
C ILE A 16 19.68 6.65 -10.35
N LEU A 17 20.00 6.75 -9.05
CA LEU A 17 20.75 5.73 -8.31
C LEU A 17 19.86 4.60 -7.75
N ALA A 18 18.54 4.68 -7.92
CA ALA A 18 17.62 3.65 -7.47
C ALA A 18 17.80 2.39 -8.33
N LYS A 19 18.48 1.38 -7.78
CA LYS A 19 18.53 0.05 -8.41
C LYS A 19 17.16 -0.62 -8.25
N PRO A 20 16.65 -1.31 -9.27
CA PRO A 20 15.49 -2.19 -9.11
C PRO A 20 15.89 -3.31 -8.14
N ILE A 21 15.50 -3.16 -6.89
CA ILE A 21 15.60 -4.23 -5.90
C ILE A 21 14.51 -5.26 -6.25
N ALA A 22 14.92 -6.51 -6.43
CA ALA A 22 14.01 -7.62 -6.67
C ALA A 22 13.30 -8.02 -5.36
N ALA A 23 12.56 -7.11 -4.73
CA ALA A 23 11.87 -7.35 -3.44
C ALA A 23 10.57 -8.15 -3.56
N GLN A 24 10.54 -9.12 -4.48
CA GLN A 24 9.33 -9.87 -4.76
C GLN A 24 8.96 -10.81 -3.61
N ASP A 25 9.95 -11.39 -2.93
CA ASP A 25 9.77 -12.32 -1.81
C ASP A 25 10.80 -12.14 -0.67
N HIS A 26 11.52 -11.03 -0.67
CA HIS A 26 12.50 -10.67 0.35
C HIS A 26 12.73 -9.15 0.38
N GLY A 27 13.33 -8.65 1.47
CA GLY A 27 13.70 -7.24 1.59
C GLY A 27 12.50 -6.29 1.66
N PHE A 28 12.68 -5.10 1.09
CA PHE A 28 11.73 -3.99 1.16
C PHE A 28 11.24 -3.59 -0.24
N GLY A 29 9.93 -3.47 -0.40
CA GLY A 29 9.28 -3.01 -1.62
C GLY A 29 8.45 -1.76 -1.38
N LEU A 30 8.40 -0.88 -2.39
CA LEU A 30 7.50 0.27 -2.47
C LEU A 30 6.58 0.11 -3.67
N GLY A 31 5.35 0.59 -3.54
CA GLY A 31 4.35 0.51 -4.59
C GLY A 31 3.34 1.64 -4.53
N LEU A 32 2.39 1.56 -5.46
CA LEU A 32 1.25 2.46 -5.55
C LEU A 32 -0.02 1.66 -5.28
N VAL A 33 -0.99 2.30 -4.63
CA VAL A 33 -2.35 1.80 -4.48
C VAL A 33 -3.21 2.53 -5.50
N VAL A 34 -3.84 1.77 -6.41
CA VAL A 34 -4.73 2.30 -7.44
C VAL A 34 -6.17 2.00 -7.06
N GLY A 35 -7.05 3.00 -7.13
CA GLY A 35 -8.47 2.88 -6.80
C GLY A 35 -8.89 3.91 -5.76
N GLU A 36 -9.86 3.57 -4.92
CA GLU A 36 -10.30 4.43 -3.81
C GLU A 36 -10.11 3.63 -2.51
N PRO A 37 -9.13 3.97 -1.66
CA PRO A 37 -8.21 5.12 -1.74
C PRO A 37 -7.05 4.94 -2.74
N THR A 38 -6.59 6.02 -3.37
CA THR A 38 -5.33 6.04 -4.16
C THR A 38 -4.17 6.46 -3.26
N GLY A 39 -3.00 5.84 -3.41
CA GLY A 39 -1.88 6.16 -2.53
C GLY A 39 -0.60 5.37 -2.75
N LEU A 40 0.17 5.24 -1.68
CA LEU A 40 1.42 4.52 -1.61
C LEU A 40 1.25 3.23 -0.81
N SER A 41 2.01 2.21 -1.19
CA SER A 41 2.18 1.00 -0.40
C SER A 41 3.64 0.72 -0.12
N ALA A 42 3.90 0.04 0.99
CA ALA A 42 5.21 -0.47 1.33
C ALA A 42 5.08 -1.90 1.85
N LYS A 43 6.04 -2.75 1.51
CA LYS A 43 6.10 -4.14 1.96
C LYS A 43 7.47 -4.43 2.53
N LEU A 44 7.53 -5.00 3.73
CA LEU A 44 8.76 -5.43 4.37
C LEU A 44 8.69 -6.92 4.66
N TRP A 45 9.43 -7.72 3.91
CA TRP A 45 9.55 -9.15 4.14
C TRP A 45 10.39 -9.43 5.38
N THR A 46 9.83 -10.15 6.34
CA THR A 46 10.53 -10.60 7.55
C THR A 46 11.05 -12.03 7.41
N SER A 47 10.48 -12.80 6.48
CA SER A 47 10.94 -14.14 6.09
C SER A 47 10.56 -14.41 4.64
N ARG A 48 10.88 -15.61 4.12
CA ARG A 48 10.43 -16.04 2.78
C ARG A 48 8.90 -16.19 2.66
N ILE A 49 8.17 -16.22 3.78
CA ILE A 49 6.71 -16.43 3.80
C ILE A 49 5.97 -15.37 4.60
N ASN A 50 6.66 -14.45 5.27
CA ASN A 50 6.06 -13.42 6.12
C ASN A 50 6.47 -12.01 5.71
N ALA A 51 5.54 -11.08 5.82
CA ALA A 51 5.82 -9.67 5.57
C ALA A 51 4.91 -8.75 6.38
N PHE A 52 5.41 -7.55 6.70
CA PHE A 52 4.56 -6.41 7.00
C PHE A 52 4.13 -5.73 5.70
N ASP A 53 2.86 -5.39 5.62
CA ASP A 53 2.24 -4.64 4.54
C ASP A 53 1.69 -3.32 5.07
N PHE A 54 2.02 -2.23 4.39
CA PHE A 54 1.60 -0.89 4.75
C PHE A 54 0.93 -0.24 3.55
N GLY A 55 -0.15 0.50 3.83
CA GLY A 55 -0.80 1.33 2.83
C GLY A 55 -1.13 2.69 3.42
N LEU A 56 -0.85 3.73 2.65
CA LEU A 56 -1.24 5.10 2.95
C LEU A 56 -1.90 5.68 1.70
N GLY A 57 -3.20 5.92 1.76
CA GLY A 57 -3.97 6.43 0.65
C GLY A 57 -4.90 7.55 1.05
N VAL A 58 -5.31 8.32 0.04
CA VAL A 58 -6.30 9.37 0.14
C VAL A 58 -7.48 8.97 -0.74
N ALA A 59 -8.68 9.04 -0.19
CA ALA A 59 -9.91 8.98 -0.95
C ALA A 59 -10.45 10.39 -1.16
N VAL A 60 -10.76 10.74 -2.41
CA VAL A 60 -11.26 12.08 -2.77
C VAL A 60 -12.74 11.97 -3.13
N GLY A 61 -13.59 12.57 -2.29
CA GLY A 61 -15.04 12.54 -2.46
C GLY A 61 -15.73 11.67 -1.40
N GLY A 62 -16.70 12.28 -0.71
CA GLY A 62 -17.55 11.61 0.28
C GLY A 62 -18.19 10.34 -0.28
N ASP A 63 -18.47 9.39 0.61
CA ASP A 63 -18.92 8.03 0.29
C ASP A 63 -19.91 7.93 -0.89
N ARG A 64 -19.81 6.79 -1.58
CA ARG A 64 -20.83 6.20 -2.44
C ARG A 64 -22.14 5.84 -1.69
N ILE A 65 -22.39 6.41 -0.51
CA ILE A 65 -23.64 6.27 0.24
C ILE A 65 -24.35 7.61 0.12
N SER A 66 -25.41 7.58 -0.67
CA SER A 66 -26.28 8.67 -1.08
C SER A 66 -26.45 9.80 -0.06
N HIS A 67 -26.24 11.02 -0.56
CA HIS A 67 -27.18 12.13 -0.48
C HIS A 67 -28.33 11.90 0.50
N ASP A 68 -28.21 12.46 1.72
CA ASP A 68 -29.30 12.93 2.61
C ASP A 68 -28.87 13.04 4.08
N ASN A 69 -27.57 12.98 4.40
CA ASN A 69 -27.09 13.37 5.72
C ASN A 69 -26.39 14.72 5.66
N TYR A 70 -27.01 15.75 6.24
CA TYR A 70 -26.49 17.11 6.42
C TYR A 70 -25.15 17.17 7.18
N TYR A 71 -24.69 16.05 7.75
CA TYR A 71 -23.45 15.91 8.50
C TYR A 71 -22.30 15.23 7.72
N TYR A 72 -22.51 14.75 6.49
CA TYR A 72 -21.43 14.18 5.68
C TYR A 72 -20.87 15.22 4.72
N ASN A 73 -19.85 15.95 5.18
CA ASN A 73 -19.06 16.79 4.30
C ASN A 73 -18.26 15.88 3.36
N GLY A 74 -18.31 16.13 2.04
CA GLY A 74 -17.59 15.36 1.03
C GLY A 74 -16.06 15.50 1.07
N GLU A 75 -15.49 15.63 2.26
CA GLU A 75 -14.08 15.87 2.52
C GLU A 75 -13.23 14.62 2.24
N SER A 76 -11.97 14.88 1.89
CA SER A 76 -11.00 13.83 1.60
C SER A 76 -10.68 13.02 2.85
N ARG A 77 -10.52 11.71 2.69
CA ARG A 77 -10.25 10.79 3.80
C ARG A 77 -8.88 10.16 3.65
N LEU A 78 -8.11 10.20 4.71
CA LEU A 78 -6.83 9.53 4.82
C LEU A 78 -7.05 8.11 5.33
N HIS A 79 -6.52 7.15 4.61
CA HIS A 79 -6.55 5.73 4.93
C HIS A 79 -5.13 5.27 5.20
N PHE A 80 -4.88 4.77 6.40
CA PHE A 80 -3.64 4.12 6.75
C PHE A 80 -3.93 2.69 7.20
N HIS A 81 -3.08 1.75 6.82
CA HIS A 81 -3.10 0.42 7.39
C HIS A 81 -1.71 -0.19 7.55
N MET A 82 -1.65 -1.17 8.45
CA MET A 82 -0.51 -2.04 8.66
C MET A 82 -1.01 -3.45 8.95
N ASP A 83 -0.60 -4.42 8.13
CA ASP A 83 -0.97 -5.83 8.28
C ASP A 83 0.28 -6.71 8.37
N TYR A 84 0.23 -7.77 9.17
CA TYR A 84 1.21 -8.85 9.14
C TYR A 84 0.64 -10.02 8.33
N LEU A 85 1.34 -10.38 7.27
CA LEU A 85 0.89 -11.33 6.25
C LEU A 85 1.69 -12.62 6.28
N TRP A 86 1.00 -13.72 5.97
CA TRP A 86 1.56 -15.04 5.64
C TRP A 86 1.25 -15.36 4.17
N HIS A 87 2.23 -15.92 3.46
CA HIS A 87 2.13 -16.24 2.03
C HIS A 87 2.27 -17.75 1.79
N SER A 88 1.33 -18.31 1.04
CA SER A 88 1.34 -19.70 0.58
C SER A 88 1.67 -19.75 -0.91
N PHE A 89 2.94 -19.97 -1.22
CA PHE A 89 3.45 -20.03 -2.60
C PHE A 89 3.05 -21.29 -3.36
N SER A 90 2.64 -22.35 -2.66
CA SER A 90 2.21 -23.62 -3.25
C SER A 90 0.69 -23.77 -3.33
N ALA A 91 -0.08 -22.74 -2.93
CA ALA A 91 -1.54 -22.81 -2.94
C ALA A 91 -2.13 -22.89 -4.36
N ILE A 92 -1.46 -22.28 -5.34
CA ILE A 92 -1.87 -22.29 -6.74
C ILE A 92 -0.75 -22.94 -7.54
N ASN A 93 -1.05 -24.06 -8.21
CA ASN A 93 -0.11 -24.70 -9.12
C ASN A 93 -0.17 -24.01 -10.48
N SER A 94 0.85 -23.19 -10.78
CA SER A 94 0.96 -22.44 -12.03
C SER A 94 2.42 -22.34 -12.42
N SER A 95 2.66 -22.06 -13.71
CA SER A 95 3.99 -21.68 -14.15
C SER A 95 4.42 -20.35 -13.53
N GLU A 96 3.51 -19.41 -13.30
CA GLU A 96 3.78 -18.11 -12.67
C GLU A 96 3.58 -18.16 -11.15
N ARG A 97 4.17 -17.21 -10.42
CA ARG A 97 4.06 -17.15 -8.96
C ARG A 97 2.82 -16.38 -8.53
N PHE A 98 1.82 -17.11 -8.06
CA PHE A 98 0.56 -16.57 -7.52
C PHE A 98 0.32 -16.99 -6.06
N PRO A 99 1.12 -16.52 -5.09
CA PRO A 99 0.88 -16.85 -3.69
C PRO A 99 -0.47 -16.30 -3.23
N LEU A 100 -1.24 -17.16 -2.55
CA LEU A 100 -2.32 -16.68 -1.70
C LEU A 100 -1.71 -16.14 -0.40
N TYR A 101 -2.28 -15.06 0.11
CA TYR A 101 -1.87 -14.50 1.39
C TYR A 101 -3.06 -14.28 2.31
N TYR A 102 -2.79 -14.30 3.61
CA TYR A 102 -3.73 -13.95 4.65
C TYR A 102 -3.00 -13.26 5.80
N GLY A 103 -3.72 -12.53 6.63
CA GLY A 103 -3.09 -11.78 7.70
C GLY A 103 -4.05 -11.06 8.63
N ILE A 104 -3.45 -10.43 9.63
CA ILE A 104 -4.14 -9.59 10.60
C ILE A 104 -3.44 -8.25 10.71
N GLY A 105 -4.18 -7.21 11.04
CA GLY A 105 -3.62 -5.87 11.08
C GLY A 105 -4.51 -4.84 11.72
N GLY A 106 -4.08 -3.60 11.59
CA GLY A 106 -4.81 -2.41 12.01
C GLY A 106 -5.02 -1.46 10.84
N ARG A 107 -6.08 -0.66 10.94
CA ARG A 107 -6.26 0.53 10.11
C ARG A 107 -6.60 1.74 10.95
N TYR A 108 -6.23 2.88 10.40
CA TYR A 108 -6.73 4.18 10.76
C TYR A 108 -7.40 4.81 9.54
N ASN A 109 -8.60 5.37 9.72
CA ASN A 109 -9.23 6.21 8.70
C ASN A 109 -9.61 7.56 9.31
N SER A 110 -9.25 8.66 8.66
CA SER A 110 -9.79 9.96 9.05
C SER A 110 -11.25 10.08 8.59
N GLY A 111 -12.11 10.67 9.42
CA GLY A 111 -13.45 11.03 9.03
C GLY A 111 -13.40 12.28 8.14
N GLY A 112 -14.06 12.25 6.98
CA GLY A 112 -14.37 13.47 6.25
C GLY A 112 -15.51 14.19 6.99
N GLY A 113 -15.18 15.03 7.96
CA GLY A 113 -16.13 15.70 8.86
C GLY A 113 -16.40 15.04 10.23
N TYR A 114 -15.70 13.97 10.63
CA TYR A 114 -15.86 13.29 11.93
C TYR A 114 -14.50 12.88 12.54
N ASP A 115 -14.50 12.49 13.83
CA ASP A 115 -13.34 11.93 14.52
C ASP A 115 -12.80 10.68 13.80
N GLY A 116 -11.47 10.58 13.71
CA GLY A 116 -10.80 9.44 13.09
C GLY A 116 -11.16 8.11 13.76
N SER A 117 -11.16 7.03 12.98
CA SER A 117 -11.48 5.68 13.45
C SER A 117 -10.25 4.78 13.42
N LEU A 118 -10.07 4.00 14.47
CA LEU A 118 -9.12 2.88 14.54
C LEU A 118 -9.89 1.57 14.43
N GLY A 119 -9.32 0.58 13.75
CA GLY A 119 -9.94 -0.73 13.62
C GLY A 119 -8.95 -1.85 13.42
N VAL A 120 -9.36 -3.07 13.79
CA VAL A 120 -8.64 -4.31 13.51
C VAL A 120 -9.07 -4.84 12.13
N ARG A 121 -8.18 -5.56 11.45
CA ARG A 121 -8.39 -6.12 10.12
C ARG A 121 -8.04 -7.61 10.10
N GLY A 122 -8.83 -8.38 9.37
CA GLY A 122 -8.43 -9.65 8.79
C GLY A 122 -8.31 -9.46 7.28
N VAL A 123 -7.23 -9.97 6.69
CA VAL A 123 -6.92 -9.79 5.26
C VAL A 123 -6.74 -11.16 4.63
N PHE A 124 -7.27 -11.34 3.42
CA PHE A 124 -6.96 -12.46 2.54
C PHE A 124 -6.89 -11.94 1.10
N GLY A 125 -6.02 -12.53 0.30
CA GLY A 125 -5.85 -12.10 -1.08
C GLY A 125 -4.89 -12.97 -1.88
N ILE A 126 -4.60 -12.51 -3.09
CA ILE A 126 -3.68 -13.13 -4.03
C ILE A 126 -2.68 -12.07 -4.49
N ALA A 127 -1.41 -12.45 -4.59
CA ALA A 127 -0.39 -11.60 -5.20
C ALA A 127 0.14 -12.26 -6.47
N TRP A 128 0.65 -11.45 -7.39
CA TRP A 128 1.39 -11.91 -8.56
C TRP A 128 2.82 -11.41 -8.47
N LEU A 129 3.78 -12.34 -8.54
CA LEU A 129 5.20 -12.04 -8.51
C LEU A 129 5.82 -12.43 -9.86
N PRO A 130 6.00 -11.47 -10.78
CA PRO A 130 6.51 -11.76 -12.12
C PRO A 130 7.98 -12.18 -12.04
N ARG A 131 8.39 -13.26 -12.71
CA ARG A 131 9.78 -13.79 -12.62
C ARG A 131 10.89 -12.80 -12.95
N ALA A 132 10.58 -11.81 -13.78
CA ALA A 132 11.46 -10.71 -14.11
C ALA A 132 10.71 -9.39 -13.93
N THR A 133 11.44 -8.32 -13.65
CA THR A 133 10.88 -6.97 -13.68
C THR A 133 10.30 -6.72 -15.07
N PRO A 134 9.03 -6.29 -15.21
CA PRO A 134 8.40 -6.09 -16.52
C PRO A 134 8.89 -4.84 -17.29
N ILE A 135 10.09 -4.33 -16.97
CA ILE A 135 10.76 -3.19 -17.60
C ILE A 135 12.27 -3.40 -17.65
#